data_AF-A0A317IHJ0-F1
#
_entry.id   AF-A0A317IHJ0-F1
#
_cell.length_a   1.000
_cell.length_b   1.000
_cell.length_c   1.000
_cell.angle_alpha   90.00
_cell.angle_beta   90.00
_cell.angle_gamma   90.00
#
_symmetry.space_group_name_H-M   'P 1'
#
loop_
_entity.id
_entity.type
_entity.pdbx_description
1 polymer ?
#
loop_
_entity_poly.entity_id
_entity_poly.type
_entity_poly.pdbx_seq_one_letter_code
_entity_poly.pdbx_strand_id
1 'polypeptide(L)'
;AFLETVFHKLMLNFTWWVNRKDALGNNIFEGGFLGLDNIGVFNRSATLPDGMIMEQADGTSWMAMYAINLTRIALELAQTNHVYEDLAIKFFEHFLFISEAMNTLGEDDTGLWDEDDQFFYDILRSPDGTVTKLKIRSLVGVIPLFAAEIVEDDLFDKIPGLTERMDWILKNRPGLAGQVSRWHQQNPQGRHLLALLRSFRMTRILKRLLDENEFLSDHGIRGISKYHQDHPYQLEIGGQTLTVKYTPGESETELFGGNSNWRGPIWMPINFLIIESLQRYHFYYGDKFKVECPTGSGNYMNLNDVADELSRRLCSIFKADENGNRPVFGANQKYQRDPQFKNYMQFYEYFHGDTGRGLGASHQTGWTGLIARLLQPRRDPLGDNK
;
A
#
# COMPACT_ATOMS: atom_id res chain seq x y z
N ALA A 1 10.28 26.88 5.72
CA ALA A 1 10.69 26.59 7.11
C ALA A 1 10.50 25.13 7.54
N PHE A 2 9.29 24.65 7.84
CA PHE A 2 9.08 23.26 8.31
C PHE A 2 9.51 22.24 7.26
N LEU A 3 8.99 22.36 6.03
CA LEU A 3 9.32 21.46 4.92
C LEU A 3 10.82 21.44 4.64
N GLU A 4 11.48 22.59 4.54
CA GLU A 4 12.95 22.67 4.34
C GLU A 4 13.70 21.87 5.41
N THR A 5 13.36 22.07 6.69
CA THR A 5 14.03 21.41 7.82
C THR A 5 13.85 19.89 7.77
N VAL A 6 12.64 19.42 7.49
CA VAL A 6 12.34 17.98 7.45
C VAL A 6 12.90 17.36 6.17
N PHE A 7 12.86 18.06 5.05
CA PHE A 7 13.34 17.59 3.76
C PHE A 7 14.81 17.16 3.83
N HIS A 8 15.69 17.97 4.43
CA HIS A 8 17.09 17.58 4.63
C HIS A 8 17.26 16.26 5.41
N LYS A 9 16.45 16.04 6.45
CA LYS A 9 16.50 14.80 7.25
C LYS A 9 15.98 13.60 6.45
N LEU A 10 14.89 13.80 5.70
CA LEU A 10 14.33 12.77 4.85
C LEU A 10 15.31 12.38 3.72
N MET A 11 16.00 13.33 3.11
CA MET A 11 17.02 13.04 2.08
C MET A 11 18.14 12.15 2.61
N LEU A 12 18.64 12.40 3.83
CA LEU A 12 19.66 11.57 4.47
C LEU A 12 19.14 10.15 4.72
N ASN A 13 17.91 10.03 5.19
CA ASN A 13 17.28 8.73 5.43
C ASN A 13 17.00 7.97 4.11
N PHE A 14 16.51 8.64 3.08
CA PHE A 14 16.33 8.05 1.74
C PHE A 14 17.66 7.53 1.18
N THR A 15 18.73 8.32 1.28
CA THR A 15 20.07 7.93 0.83
C THR A 15 20.60 6.72 1.61
N TRP A 16 20.28 6.61 2.90
CA TRP A 16 20.61 5.42 3.68
C TRP A 16 19.91 4.17 3.15
N TRP A 17 18.61 4.26 2.82
CA TRP A 17 17.87 3.14 2.24
C TRP A 17 18.46 2.68 0.91
N VAL A 18 18.68 3.61 -0.03
CA VAL A 18 19.30 3.30 -1.33
C VAL A 18 20.65 2.61 -1.15
N ASN A 19 21.51 3.08 -0.24
CA ASN A 19 22.85 2.51 -0.08
C ASN A 19 22.90 1.20 0.72
N ARG A 20 21.91 0.92 1.56
CA ARG A 20 21.96 -0.23 2.49
C ARG A 20 21.01 -1.36 2.13
N LYS A 21 20.01 -1.07 1.31
CA LYS A 21 18.87 -1.93 1.05
C LYS A 21 18.60 -2.15 -0.43
N ASP A 22 19.43 -1.64 -1.33
CA ASP A 22 19.48 -2.02 -2.74
C ASP A 22 20.86 -2.64 -3.00
N ALA A 23 21.02 -3.92 -2.64
CA ALA A 23 22.33 -4.57 -2.63
C ALA A 23 22.88 -4.78 -4.05
N LEU A 24 21.99 -4.95 -5.03
CA LEU A 24 22.32 -5.17 -6.43
C LEU A 24 22.41 -3.86 -7.24
N GLY A 25 22.03 -2.71 -6.66
CA GLY A 25 21.99 -1.43 -7.36
C GLY A 25 20.98 -1.41 -8.50
N ASN A 26 19.94 -2.26 -8.42
CA ASN A 26 18.93 -2.44 -9.45
C ASN A 26 17.61 -1.72 -9.11
N ASN A 27 17.58 -0.92 -8.03
CA ASN A 27 16.41 -0.22 -7.51
C ASN A 27 15.30 -1.15 -6.98
N ILE A 28 15.66 -2.38 -6.61
CA ILE A 28 14.79 -3.32 -5.90
C ILE A 28 15.32 -3.48 -4.49
N PHE A 29 14.42 -3.28 -3.51
CA PHE A 29 14.83 -3.18 -2.12
C PHE A 29 14.71 -4.52 -1.40
N GLU A 30 15.73 -4.81 -0.59
CA GLU A 30 15.97 -6.09 0.06
C GLU A 30 16.11 -5.93 1.58
N GLY A 31 15.33 -6.74 2.29
CA GLY A 31 15.44 -6.92 3.73
C GLY A 31 15.12 -5.68 4.59
N GLY A 32 15.13 -5.90 5.90
CA GLY A 32 14.75 -4.88 6.88
C GLY A 32 13.36 -5.12 7.46
N PHE A 33 13.11 -4.45 8.59
CA PHE A 33 11.85 -4.53 9.32
C PHE A 33 10.89 -3.46 8.79
N LEU A 34 9.92 -3.89 7.98
CA LEU A 34 8.92 -3.00 7.36
C LEU A 34 7.62 -2.91 8.17
N GLY A 35 7.58 -3.49 9.37
CA GLY A 35 6.42 -3.47 10.27
C GLY A 35 5.29 -4.44 9.90
N LEU A 36 5.54 -5.39 8.99
CA LEU A 36 4.61 -6.45 8.56
C LEU A 36 5.16 -7.83 8.96
N ASP A 37 5.45 -7.97 10.25
CA ASP A 37 6.43 -8.91 10.81
C ASP A 37 6.28 -10.35 10.33
N ASN A 38 5.09 -10.93 10.51
CA ASN A 38 4.81 -12.32 10.16
C ASN A 38 4.00 -12.47 8.86
N ILE A 39 3.89 -11.43 8.03
CA ILE A 39 3.07 -11.50 6.79
C ILE A 39 3.64 -12.50 5.77
N GLY A 40 4.96 -12.69 5.76
CA GLY A 40 5.68 -13.61 4.89
C GLY A 40 5.93 -15.00 5.51
N VAL A 41 6.59 -15.87 4.75
CA VAL A 41 6.93 -17.26 5.16
C VAL A 41 8.00 -17.35 6.26
N PHE A 42 8.93 -16.40 6.31
CA PHE A 42 10.04 -16.38 7.27
C PHE A 42 10.36 -14.95 7.70
N ASN A 43 11.24 -14.80 8.69
CA ASN A 43 11.79 -13.50 9.08
C ASN A 43 12.59 -12.90 7.92
N ARG A 44 12.04 -11.84 7.30
CA ARG A 44 12.61 -11.15 6.14
C ARG A 44 13.92 -10.41 6.42
N SER A 45 14.33 -10.31 7.68
CA SER A 45 15.64 -9.77 8.09
C SER A 45 16.67 -10.85 8.37
N ALA A 46 16.31 -12.14 8.30
CA ALA A 46 17.24 -13.24 8.49
C ALA A 46 18.08 -13.48 7.23
N THR A 47 19.30 -13.97 7.44
CA THR A 47 20.11 -14.51 6.34
C THR A 47 19.45 -15.76 5.79
N LEU A 48 19.21 -15.79 4.48
CA LEU A 48 18.64 -16.95 3.81
C LEU A 48 19.71 -18.01 3.52
N PRO A 49 19.32 -19.30 3.44
CA PRO A 49 20.22 -20.36 3.03
C PRO A 49 20.86 -20.10 1.66
N ASP A 50 22.03 -20.69 1.45
CA ASP A 50 22.69 -20.77 0.15
C ASP A 50 22.95 -19.42 -0.56
N GLY A 51 23.03 -18.33 0.21
CA GLY A 51 23.29 -16.99 -0.32
C GLY A 51 22.12 -16.39 -1.10
N MET A 52 20.91 -16.93 -0.95
CA MET A 52 19.70 -16.37 -1.56
C MET A 52 19.44 -14.95 -1.04
N ILE A 53 18.89 -14.11 -1.92
CA ILE A 53 18.41 -12.78 -1.58
C ILE A 53 16.90 -12.71 -1.76
N MET A 54 16.25 -11.86 -0.96
CA MET A 54 14.81 -11.62 -1.04
C MET A 54 14.57 -10.20 -1.53
N GLU A 55 14.00 -10.10 -2.73
CA GLU A 55 13.54 -8.85 -3.32
C GLU A 55 12.09 -8.61 -2.91
N GLN A 56 11.84 -7.46 -2.27
CA GLN A 56 10.57 -7.19 -1.58
C GLN A 56 9.68 -6.24 -2.39
N ALA A 57 8.46 -6.67 -2.70
CA ALA A 57 7.52 -5.83 -3.45
C ALA A 57 7.03 -4.64 -2.62
N ASP A 58 6.79 -4.84 -1.31
CA ASP A 58 6.38 -3.76 -0.41
C ASP A 58 7.53 -2.79 -0.11
N GLY A 59 8.73 -3.28 0.22
CA GLY A 59 9.90 -2.46 0.45
C GLY A 59 10.22 -1.54 -0.74
N THR A 60 10.17 -2.10 -1.95
CA THR A 60 10.38 -1.35 -3.19
C THR A 60 9.28 -0.31 -3.43
N SER A 61 8.02 -0.68 -3.15
CA SER A 61 6.88 0.23 -3.27
C SER A 61 6.92 1.38 -2.25
N TRP A 62 7.37 1.12 -1.02
CA TRP A 62 7.57 2.17 -0.02
C TRP A 62 8.64 3.16 -0.45
N MET A 63 9.71 2.68 -1.09
CA MET A 63 10.74 3.56 -1.62
C MET A 63 10.28 4.36 -2.84
N ALA A 64 9.43 3.80 -3.69
CA ALA A 64 8.75 4.55 -4.75
C ALA A 64 7.85 5.66 -4.16
N MET A 65 7.04 5.33 -3.15
CA MET A 65 6.21 6.31 -2.45
C MET A 65 7.07 7.39 -1.78
N TYR A 66 8.20 7.01 -1.18
CA TYR A 66 9.11 7.96 -0.54
C TYR A 66 9.75 8.90 -1.56
N ALA A 67 10.22 8.37 -2.70
CA ALA A 67 10.78 9.17 -3.78
C ALA A 67 9.76 10.20 -4.30
N ILE A 68 8.53 9.78 -4.58
CA ILE A 68 7.50 10.70 -5.11
C ILE A 68 7.04 11.72 -4.07
N ASN A 69 7.01 11.36 -2.78
CA ASN A 69 6.75 12.32 -1.70
C ASN A 69 7.87 13.36 -1.58
N LEU A 70 9.14 12.96 -1.74
CA LEU A 70 10.27 13.88 -1.77
C LEU A 70 10.22 14.80 -3.00
N THR A 71 9.83 14.28 -4.16
CA THR A 71 9.52 15.11 -5.32
C THR A 71 8.46 16.15 -4.97
N ARG A 72 7.32 15.74 -4.37
CA ARG A 72 6.25 16.68 -4.01
C ARG A 72 6.71 17.77 -3.05
N ILE A 73 7.48 17.42 -2.01
CA ILE A 73 8.06 18.41 -1.08
C ILE A 73 9.01 19.35 -1.81
N ALA A 74 9.89 18.83 -2.67
CA ALA A 74 10.84 19.63 -3.42
C ALA A 74 10.14 20.61 -4.38
N LEU A 75 9.09 20.16 -5.07
CA LEU A 75 8.28 21.02 -5.94
C LEU A 75 7.58 22.14 -5.15
N GLU A 76 7.05 21.83 -3.95
CA GLU A 76 6.46 22.84 -3.08
C GLU A 76 7.49 23.89 -2.63
N LEU A 77 8.71 23.46 -2.29
CA LEU A 77 9.80 24.37 -1.93
C LEU A 77 10.33 25.17 -3.12
N ALA A 78 10.31 24.58 -4.32
CA ALA A 78 10.74 25.21 -5.56
C ALA A 78 9.86 26.39 -5.95
N GLN A 79 8.59 26.43 -5.50
CA GLN A 79 7.69 27.57 -5.72
C GLN A 79 8.24 28.88 -5.14
N THR A 80 9.08 28.82 -4.11
CA THR A 80 9.70 30.02 -3.50
C THR A 80 11.22 30.05 -3.57
N ASN A 81 11.87 28.92 -3.87
CA ASN A 81 13.32 28.83 -4.02
C ASN A 81 13.71 27.79 -5.09
N HIS A 82 14.08 28.27 -6.29
CA HIS A 82 14.44 27.44 -7.44
C HIS A 82 15.60 26.46 -7.20
N VAL A 83 16.41 26.61 -6.15
CA VAL A 83 17.48 25.64 -5.83
C VAL A 83 16.91 24.23 -5.56
N TYR A 84 15.65 24.12 -5.13
CA TYR A 84 15.00 22.82 -4.90
C TYR A 84 14.53 22.13 -6.19
N GLU A 85 14.59 22.80 -7.33
CA GLU A 85 14.19 22.23 -8.64
C GLU A 85 15.03 21.02 -9.02
N ASP A 86 16.35 21.11 -8.91
CA ASP A 86 17.27 19.99 -9.16
C ASP A 86 17.00 18.80 -8.23
N LEU A 87 16.55 19.08 -7.01
CA LEU A 87 16.18 18.03 -6.04
C LEU A 87 14.85 17.38 -6.42
N ALA A 88 13.88 18.14 -6.92
CA ALA A 88 12.63 17.60 -7.43
C ALA A 88 12.88 16.65 -8.60
N ILE A 89 13.72 17.07 -9.56
CA ILE A 89 14.17 16.28 -10.70
C ILE A 89 14.83 14.98 -10.23
N LYS A 90 15.82 15.08 -9.33
CA LYS A 90 16.55 13.91 -8.81
C LYS A 90 15.61 12.86 -8.22
N PHE A 91 14.70 13.26 -7.32
CA PHE A 91 13.80 12.30 -6.68
C PHE A 91 12.75 11.75 -7.63
N PHE A 92 12.34 12.56 -8.61
CA PHE A 92 11.44 12.11 -9.65
C PHE A 92 12.10 11.04 -10.53
N GLU A 93 13.36 11.22 -10.93
CA GLU A 93 14.12 10.20 -11.66
C GLU A 93 14.26 8.91 -10.85
N HIS A 94 14.56 8.99 -9.56
CA HIS A 94 14.58 7.82 -8.69
C HIS A 94 13.25 7.08 -8.66
N PHE A 95 12.12 7.80 -8.60
CA PHE A 95 10.80 7.18 -8.70
C PHE A 95 10.63 6.44 -10.03
N LEU A 96 11.09 7.00 -11.16
CA LEU A 96 11.02 6.33 -12.45
C LEU A 96 11.89 5.07 -12.51
N PHE A 97 13.10 5.11 -11.97
CA PHE A 97 13.99 3.95 -11.93
C PHE A 97 13.38 2.81 -11.10
N ILE A 98 12.76 3.12 -9.96
CA ILE A 98 12.06 2.12 -9.15
C ILE A 98 10.84 1.56 -9.89
N SER A 99 10.05 2.43 -10.53
CA SER A 99 8.89 2.02 -11.33
C SER A 99 9.29 1.09 -12.48
N GLU A 100 10.38 1.40 -13.19
CA GLU A 100 10.94 0.54 -14.24
C GLU A 100 11.40 -0.80 -13.68
N ALA A 101 12.14 -0.81 -12.56
CA ALA A 101 12.60 -2.06 -11.95
C ALA A 101 11.43 -2.98 -11.53
N MET A 102 10.36 -2.40 -10.98
CA MET A 102 9.16 -3.17 -10.62
C MET A 102 8.34 -3.67 -11.82
N ASN A 103 8.41 -2.98 -12.97
CA ASN A 103 7.53 -3.22 -14.11
C ASN A 103 8.21 -3.99 -15.27
N THR A 104 9.51 -3.80 -15.51
CA THR A 104 10.25 -4.27 -16.69
C THR A 104 10.84 -5.67 -16.53
N LEU A 105 11.04 -6.17 -15.31
CA LEU A 105 11.42 -7.57 -15.09
C LEU A 105 10.29 -8.58 -15.43
N GLY A 106 9.15 -8.11 -15.96
CA GLY A 106 8.06 -8.93 -16.44
C GLY A 106 8.24 -9.51 -17.85
N GLU A 107 9.21 -9.07 -18.65
CA GLU A 107 9.43 -9.64 -20.00
C GLU A 107 10.05 -11.05 -19.98
N ASP A 108 10.75 -11.42 -18.89
CA ASP A 108 11.38 -12.73 -18.67
C ASP A 108 10.89 -13.46 -17.40
N ASP A 109 9.70 -13.13 -16.87
CA ASP A 109 9.10 -13.73 -15.64
C ASP A 109 9.95 -13.57 -14.34
N THR A 110 10.95 -12.69 -14.35
CA THR A 110 11.91 -12.50 -13.25
C THR A 110 11.56 -11.36 -12.29
N GLY A 111 10.43 -10.68 -12.52
CA GLY A 111 10.00 -9.50 -11.79
C GLY A 111 9.01 -9.77 -10.66
N LEU A 112 8.69 -8.70 -9.93
CA LEU A 112 7.76 -8.73 -8.79
C LEU A 112 6.30 -8.90 -9.23
N TRP A 113 5.96 -8.54 -10.48
CA TRP A 113 4.63 -8.75 -11.06
C TRP A 113 4.54 -10.15 -11.68
N ASP A 114 3.49 -10.88 -11.33
CA ASP A 114 3.14 -12.16 -11.94
C ASP A 114 2.07 -11.94 -13.00
N GLU A 115 2.32 -12.32 -14.25
CA GLU A 115 1.36 -12.09 -15.35
C GLU A 115 0.19 -13.06 -15.32
N ASP A 116 0.41 -14.29 -14.83
CA ASP A 116 -0.64 -15.32 -14.73
C ASP A 116 -1.61 -14.98 -13.59
N ASP A 117 -1.08 -14.70 -12.42
CA ASP A 117 -1.88 -14.26 -11.29
C ASP A 117 -2.33 -12.80 -11.50
N GLN A 118 -1.61 -11.94 -12.19
CA GLN A 118 -1.90 -10.50 -12.22
C GLN A 118 -1.86 -9.89 -10.79
N PHE A 119 -0.79 -10.19 -10.06
CA PHE A 119 -0.54 -9.70 -8.70
C PHE A 119 0.95 -9.49 -8.45
N PHE A 120 1.28 -8.69 -7.44
CA PHE A 120 2.67 -8.52 -7.00
C PHE A 120 3.02 -9.50 -5.89
N TYR A 121 4.23 -10.04 -5.96
CA TYR A 121 4.80 -10.95 -4.97
C TYR A 121 6.25 -10.57 -4.66
N ASP A 122 6.68 -10.90 -3.44
CA ASP A 122 8.11 -10.96 -3.13
C ASP A 122 8.75 -12.09 -3.93
N ILE A 123 10.04 -11.98 -4.25
CA ILE A 123 10.78 -13.03 -4.94
C ILE A 123 12.05 -13.43 -4.18
N LEU A 124 12.39 -14.71 -4.28
CA LEU A 124 13.68 -15.25 -3.87
C LEU A 124 14.56 -15.38 -5.11
N ARG A 125 15.78 -14.84 -5.03
CA ARG A 125 16.79 -14.98 -6.07
C ARG A 125 17.97 -15.78 -5.53
N SER A 126 18.25 -16.89 -6.18
CA SER A 126 19.42 -17.73 -5.91
C SER A 126 20.69 -17.14 -6.55
N PRO A 127 21.90 -17.47 -6.04
CA PRO A 127 23.15 -17.01 -6.65
C PRO A 127 23.35 -17.43 -8.11
N ASP A 128 22.71 -18.51 -8.55
CA ASP A 128 22.72 -18.98 -9.94
C ASP A 128 21.75 -18.21 -10.86
N GLY A 129 21.01 -17.24 -10.32
CA GLY A 129 20.03 -16.42 -11.03
C GLY A 129 18.61 -16.97 -11.02
N THR A 130 18.38 -18.17 -10.47
CA THR A 130 17.04 -18.76 -10.38
C THR A 130 16.13 -17.89 -9.51
N VAL A 131 14.93 -17.60 -10.02
CA VAL A 131 13.92 -16.79 -9.33
C VAL A 131 12.76 -17.67 -8.89
N THR A 132 12.32 -17.51 -7.64
CA THR A 132 11.11 -18.14 -7.10
C THR A 132 10.19 -17.06 -6.54
N LYS A 133 8.99 -16.93 -7.10
CA LYS A 133 7.96 -16.02 -6.60
C LYS A 133 7.29 -16.60 -5.35
N LEU A 134 7.23 -15.80 -4.29
CA LEU A 134 6.53 -16.15 -3.06
C LEU A 134 5.04 -15.82 -3.22
N LYS A 135 4.28 -16.75 -3.80
CA LYS A 135 2.86 -16.59 -4.18
C LYS A 135 1.87 -16.52 -3.00
N ILE A 136 2.14 -15.62 -2.06
CA ILE A 136 1.29 -15.28 -0.92
C ILE A 136 0.48 -14.05 -1.28
N ARG A 137 -0.82 -14.21 -1.50
CA ARG A 137 -1.78 -13.12 -1.74
C ARG A 137 -1.94 -12.33 -0.44
N SER A 138 -1.09 -11.33 -0.26
CA SER A 138 -1.00 -10.50 0.94
C SER A 138 -1.06 -9.02 0.61
N LEU A 139 -1.20 -8.17 1.64
CA LEU A 139 -1.09 -6.72 1.49
C LEU A 139 0.23 -6.26 0.86
N VAL A 140 1.28 -7.08 0.89
CA VAL A 140 2.54 -6.85 0.16
C VAL A 140 2.27 -6.53 -1.32
N GLY A 141 1.40 -7.32 -1.96
CA GLY A 141 1.04 -7.11 -3.36
C GLY A 141 0.04 -5.98 -3.61
N VAL A 142 -0.46 -5.35 -2.54
CA VAL A 142 -1.40 -4.22 -2.58
C VAL A 142 -0.67 -2.88 -2.36
N ILE A 143 0.40 -2.87 -1.56
CA ILE A 143 1.20 -1.67 -1.24
C ILE A 143 1.69 -0.88 -2.48
N PRO A 144 1.98 -1.49 -3.65
CA PRO A 144 2.28 -0.71 -4.86
C PRO A 144 1.21 0.35 -5.22
N LEU A 145 -0.04 0.17 -4.77
CA LEU A 145 -1.13 1.14 -4.92
C LEU A 145 -0.82 2.50 -4.27
N PHE A 146 0.00 2.53 -3.22
CA PHE A 146 0.21 3.72 -2.40
C PHE A 146 1.15 4.74 -3.04
N ALA A 147 2.04 4.28 -3.93
CA ALA A 147 2.96 5.13 -4.68
C ALA A 147 2.21 5.82 -5.83
N ALA A 148 1.42 6.84 -5.49
CA ALA A 148 0.68 7.68 -6.42
C ALA A 148 0.65 9.13 -5.93
N GLU A 149 0.94 10.06 -6.81
CA GLU A 149 0.83 11.50 -6.62
C GLU A 149 0.19 12.17 -7.83
N ILE A 150 -0.46 13.32 -7.58
CA ILE A 150 -1.12 14.12 -8.61
C ILE A 150 -0.46 15.48 -8.67
N VAL A 151 -0.09 15.88 -9.88
CA VAL A 151 0.53 17.17 -10.15
C VAL A 151 -0.39 17.94 -11.09
N GLU A 152 -0.64 19.21 -10.76
CA GLU A 152 -1.42 20.12 -11.60
C GLU A 152 -0.51 20.75 -12.66
N ASP A 153 -1.08 21.06 -13.83
CA ASP A 153 -0.32 21.54 -14.99
C ASP A 153 0.43 22.86 -14.70
N ASP A 154 -0.17 23.73 -13.88
CA ASP A 154 0.38 25.03 -13.52
C ASP A 154 1.71 24.95 -12.74
N LEU A 155 1.99 23.81 -12.11
CA LEU A 155 3.25 23.57 -11.42
C LEU A 155 4.40 23.41 -12.41
N PHE A 156 4.14 22.89 -13.62
CA PHE A 156 5.15 22.73 -14.67
C PHE A 156 5.50 24.05 -15.33
N ASP A 157 4.54 24.96 -15.49
CA ASP A 157 4.79 26.32 -15.98
C ASP A 157 5.74 27.09 -15.04
N LYS A 158 5.70 26.77 -13.74
CA LYS A 158 6.53 27.42 -12.71
C LYS A 158 7.91 26.80 -12.55
N ILE A 159 8.15 25.59 -13.11
CA ILE A 159 9.36 24.79 -12.89
C ILE A 159 9.86 24.27 -14.26
N PRO A 160 10.42 25.14 -15.11
CA PRO A 160 10.72 24.82 -16.51
C PRO A 160 11.83 23.78 -16.70
N GLY A 161 12.80 23.71 -15.79
CA GLY A 161 13.87 22.71 -15.84
C GLY A 161 13.39 21.30 -15.55
N LEU A 162 12.31 21.14 -14.77
CA LEU A 162 11.63 19.85 -14.65
C LEU A 162 11.07 19.43 -16.01
N THR A 163 10.33 20.31 -16.69
CA THR A 163 9.75 20.04 -18.00
C THR A 163 10.83 19.69 -19.03
N GLU A 164 11.92 20.46 -19.09
CA GLU A 164 13.05 20.19 -19.99
C GLU A 164 13.66 18.81 -19.71
N ARG A 165 13.85 18.48 -18.42
CA ARG A 165 14.39 17.18 -18.05
C ARG A 165 13.46 16.04 -18.40
N MET A 166 12.15 16.23 -18.24
CA MET A 166 11.14 15.24 -18.61
C MET A 166 11.13 14.97 -20.10
N ASP A 167 11.16 16.01 -20.92
CA ASP A 167 11.27 15.89 -22.37
C ASP A 167 12.56 15.18 -22.77
N TRP A 168 13.67 15.45 -22.06
CA TRP A 168 14.93 14.75 -22.26
C TRP A 168 14.81 13.25 -21.93
N ILE A 169 14.17 12.87 -20.82
CA ILE A 169 13.97 11.46 -20.43
C ILE A 169 13.10 10.75 -21.47
N LEU A 170 11.97 11.36 -21.86
CA LEU A 170 11.07 10.81 -22.87
C LEU A 170 11.78 10.54 -24.21
N LYS A 171 12.70 11.44 -24.59
CA LYS A 171 13.47 11.33 -25.83
C LYS A 171 14.65 10.35 -25.76
N ASN A 172 15.37 10.30 -24.64
CA ASN A 172 16.67 9.61 -24.55
C ASN A 172 16.63 8.31 -23.74
N ARG A 173 15.57 8.04 -22.99
CA ARG A 173 15.43 6.85 -22.13
C ARG A 173 14.09 6.16 -22.38
N PRO A 174 13.92 5.47 -23.53
CA PRO A 174 12.64 4.88 -23.93
C PRO A 174 12.07 3.85 -22.92
N GLY A 175 12.92 3.11 -22.19
CA GLY A 175 12.48 2.20 -21.12
C GLY A 175 11.80 2.91 -19.95
N LEU A 176 12.45 3.94 -19.39
CA LEU A 176 11.87 4.84 -18.40
C LEU A 176 10.64 5.59 -18.95
N ALA A 177 10.73 6.07 -20.19
CA ALA A 177 9.63 6.75 -20.87
C ALA A 177 8.40 5.85 -21.03
N GLY A 178 8.57 4.53 -21.12
CA GLY A 178 7.49 3.55 -21.07
C GLY A 178 6.71 3.59 -19.75
N GLN A 179 7.39 3.85 -18.63
CA GLN A 179 6.79 4.01 -17.30
C GLN A 179 6.08 5.36 -17.13
N VAL A 180 6.61 6.39 -17.80
CA VAL A 180 5.97 7.72 -17.90
C VAL A 180 5.08 7.83 -19.13
N SER A 181 4.79 6.73 -19.84
CA SER A 181 4.14 6.80 -21.14
C SER A 181 2.81 7.51 -20.96
N ARG A 182 2.70 8.69 -21.60
CA ARG A 182 1.65 9.70 -21.41
C ARG A 182 1.90 10.76 -20.34
N TRP A 183 3.16 11.18 -20.13
CA TRP A 183 3.50 12.41 -19.40
C TRP A 183 2.69 13.62 -19.89
N HIS A 184 2.43 13.74 -21.20
CA HIS A 184 1.60 14.81 -21.75
C HIS A 184 0.08 14.53 -21.66
N GLN A 185 -0.36 13.41 -21.07
CA GLN A 185 -1.79 13.11 -20.93
C GLN A 185 -2.30 13.57 -19.58
N GLN A 186 -2.83 14.76 -19.62
CA GLN A 186 -3.66 15.28 -18.55
C GLN A 186 -5.05 14.64 -18.56
N ASN A 187 -5.68 14.59 -17.38
CA ASN A 187 -7.13 14.45 -17.32
C ASN A 187 -7.82 15.74 -17.83
N PRO A 188 -9.15 15.75 -18.03
CA PRO A 188 -9.86 16.95 -18.51
C PRO A 188 -9.71 18.20 -17.63
N GLN A 189 -9.20 18.05 -16.40
CA GLN A 189 -8.96 19.14 -15.44
C GLN A 189 -7.51 19.62 -15.43
N GLY A 190 -6.65 19.17 -16.36
CA GLY A 190 -5.25 19.61 -16.41
C GLY A 190 -4.37 18.97 -15.33
N ARG A 191 -4.65 17.72 -14.95
CA ARG A 191 -3.88 17.00 -13.92
C ARG A 191 -3.12 15.84 -14.50
N HIS A 192 -1.94 15.59 -13.94
CA HIS A 192 -1.04 14.51 -14.29
C HIS A 192 -0.95 13.50 -13.15
N LEU A 193 -0.97 12.21 -13.48
CA LEU A 193 -0.83 11.12 -12.52
C LEU A 193 0.58 10.53 -12.56
N LEU A 194 1.27 10.60 -11.43
CA LEU A 194 2.57 9.98 -11.19
C LEU A 194 2.35 8.80 -10.26
N ALA A 195 2.20 7.61 -10.83
CA ALA A 195 1.85 6.43 -10.06
C ALA A 195 2.56 5.18 -10.56
N LEU A 196 2.90 4.30 -9.62
CA LEU A 196 3.49 3.00 -9.90
C LEU A 196 2.48 2.09 -10.62
N LEU A 197 1.21 2.18 -10.21
CA LEU A 197 0.12 1.46 -10.85
C LEU A 197 -0.69 2.36 -11.78
N ARG A 198 -0.92 1.84 -12.99
CA ARG A 198 -1.87 2.41 -13.96
C ARG A 198 -3.16 1.62 -13.97
N SER A 199 -4.15 2.12 -14.72
CA SER A 199 -5.51 1.59 -14.80
C SER A 199 -5.57 0.06 -14.89
N PHE A 200 -4.75 -0.57 -15.75
CA PHE A 200 -4.74 -2.03 -15.90
C PHE A 200 -4.35 -2.76 -14.60
N ARG A 201 -3.11 -2.59 -14.11
CA ARG A 201 -2.62 -3.28 -12.89
C ARG A 201 -3.42 -2.89 -11.65
N MET A 202 -3.82 -1.63 -11.53
CA MET A 202 -4.71 -1.17 -10.46
C MET A 202 -6.03 -1.95 -10.48
N THR A 203 -6.68 -2.07 -11.64
CA THR A 203 -7.95 -2.83 -11.75
C THR A 203 -7.77 -4.29 -11.35
N ARG A 204 -6.63 -4.91 -11.69
CA ARG A 204 -6.33 -6.31 -11.32
C ARG A 204 -6.14 -6.49 -9.81
N ILE A 205 -5.42 -5.58 -9.17
CA ILE A 205 -5.26 -5.59 -7.71
C ILE A 205 -6.62 -5.36 -7.04
N LEU A 206 -7.39 -4.36 -7.48
CA LEU A 206 -8.70 -4.05 -6.91
C LEU A 206 -9.70 -5.20 -7.05
N LYS A 207 -9.67 -5.93 -8.17
CA LYS A 207 -10.50 -7.13 -8.33
C LYS A 207 -10.27 -8.15 -7.22
N ARG A 208 -9.04 -8.36 -6.76
CA ARG A 208 -8.79 -9.24 -5.60
C ARG A 208 -9.09 -8.57 -4.28
N LEU A 209 -8.68 -7.32 -4.14
CA LEU A 209 -8.81 -6.55 -2.90
C LEU A 209 -10.28 -6.43 -2.46
N LEU A 210 -11.19 -6.32 -3.44
CA LEU A 210 -12.62 -6.12 -3.24
C LEU A 210 -13.43 -7.43 -3.33
N ASP A 211 -12.78 -8.60 -3.35
CA ASP A 211 -13.44 -9.91 -3.33
C ASP A 211 -13.60 -10.39 -1.88
N GLU A 212 -14.83 -10.77 -1.51
CA GLU A 212 -15.18 -11.20 -0.16
C GLU A 212 -14.59 -12.57 0.22
N ASN A 213 -14.28 -13.40 -0.78
CA ASN A 213 -13.57 -14.67 -0.61
C ASN A 213 -12.05 -14.50 -0.55
N GLU A 214 -11.55 -13.28 -0.76
CA GLU A 214 -10.14 -12.94 -0.68
C GLU A 214 -9.91 -11.93 0.45
N PHE A 215 -9.78 -10.64 0.13
CA PHE A 215 -9.35 -9.63 1.08
C PHE A 215 -10.51 -8.88 1.76
N LEU A 216 -11.66 -8.75 1.10
CA LEU A 216 -12.75 -7.90 1.56
C LEU A 216 -13.56 -8.59 2.69
N SER A 217 -13.52 -8.00 3.87
CA SER A 217 -14.34 -8.40 5.03
C SER A 217 -15.46 -7.40 5.25
N ASP A 218 -16.49 -7.79 5.99
CA ASP A 218 -17.53 -6.88 6.50
C ASP A 218 -16.95 -5.73 7.34
N HIS A 219 -15.72 -5.88 7.82
CA HIS A 219 -15.05 -4.96 8.72
C HIS A 219 -13.83 -4.25 8.11
N GLY A 220 -13.48 -4.50 6.84
CA GLY A 220 -12.34 -3.87 6.17
C GLY A 220 -11.54 -4.84 5.31
N ILE A 221 -10.29 -4.49 5.00
CA ILE A 221 -9.36 -5.31 4.22
C ILE A 221 -8.49 -6.16 5.15
N ARG A 222 -8.44 -7.47 4.89
CA ARG A 222 -7.62 -8.47 5.58
C ARG A 222 -6.13 -8.34 5.24
N GLY A 223 -5.26 -8.75 6.17
CA GLY A 223 -3.80 -8.74 5.97
C GLY A 223 -3.31 -9.67 4.85
N ILE A 224 -3.92 -10.85 4.74
CA ILE A 224 -3.76 -11.76 3.61
C ILE A 224 -5.12 -12.26 3.16
N SER A 225 -5.17 -12.76 1.93
CA SER A 225 -6.36 -13.32 1.35
C SER A 225 -6.88 -14.53 2.13
N LYS A 226 -8.20 -14.57 2.32
CA LYS A 226 -8.94 -15.71 2.85
C LYS A 226 -8.83 -16.96 1.97
N TYR A 227 -8.45 -16.84 0.70
CA TYR A 227 -8.08 -17.96 -0.18
C TYR A 227 -7.07 -18.91 0.49
N HIS A 228 -6.11 -18.37 1.24
CA HIS A 228 -5.09 -19.15 1.93
C HIS A 228 -5.63 -19.93 3.14
N GLN A 229 -6.92 -19.86 3.45
CA GLN A 229 -7.55 -20.73 4.44
C GLN A 229 -7.61 -22.17 3.94
N ASP A 230 -8.06 -22.36 2.71
CA ASP A 230 -8.20 -23.67 2.09
C ASP A 230 -6.98 -24.02 1.23
N HIS A 231 -6.22 -23.01 0.78
CA HIS A 231 -5.07 -23.18 -0.11
C HIS A 231 -3.82 -22.53 0.51
N PRO A 232 -3.30 -23.10 1.62
CA PRO A 232 -2.13 -22.56 2.31
C PRO A 232 -0.91 -22.58 1.39
N TYR A 233 -0.11 -21.52 1.44
CA TYR A 233 1.15 -21.44 0.70
C TYR A 233 2.24 -22.23 1.42
N GLN A 234 2.99 -23.05 0.69
CA GLN A 234 4.09 -23.86 1.21
C GLN A 234 5.37 -23.56 0.44
N LEU A 235 6.48 -23.41 1.16
CA LEU A 235 7.82 -23.23 0.60
C LEU A 235 8.78 -24.24 1.22
N GLU A 236 9.44 -25.02 0.36
CA GLU A 236 10.54 -25.89 0.74
C GLU A 236 11.86 -25.11 0.66
N ILE A 237 12.52 -24.91 1.80
CA ILE A 237 13.81 -24.20 1.84
C ILE A 237 14.68 -24.74 2.97
N GLY A 238 15.96 -25.01 2.70
CA GLY A 238 16.90 -25.51 3.70
C GLY A 238 16.47 -26.83 4.37
N GLY A 239 15.73 -27.68 3.65
CA GLY A 239 15.20 -28.94 4.17
C GLY A 239 14.00 -28.80 5.13
N GLN A 240 13.36 -27.63 5.17
CA GLN A 240 12.17 -27.36 5.96
C GLN A 240 11.01 -26.89 5.08
N THR A 241 9.80 -27.35 5.41
CA THR A 241 8.55 -26.84 4.84
C THR A 241 8.04 -25.68 5.67
N LEU A 242 8.05 -24.46 5.12
CA LEU A 242 7.44 -23.29 5.73
C LEU A 242 6.04 -23.08 5.19
N THR A 243 5.07 -22.79 6.06
CA THR A 243 3.65 -22.63 5.66
C THR A 243 3.09 -21.27 6.07
N VAL A 244 2.32 -20.67 5.14
CA VAL A 244 1.48 -19.48 5.39
C VAL A 244 0.02 -19.84 5.13
N LYS A 245 -0.82 -19.64 6.14
CA LYS A 245 -2.26 -19.88 6.11
C LYS A 245 -3.00 -18.62 6.56
N TYR A 246 -4.23 -18.44 6.09
CA TYR A 246 -5.14 -17.44 6.64
C TYR A 246 -5.47 -17.74 8.11
N THR A 247 -5.08 -16.82 8.98
CA THR A 247 -5.30 -16.85 10.43
C THR A 247 -5.95 -15.52 10.82
N PRO A 248 -7.29 -15.43 10.96
CA PRO A 248 -7.99 -14.16 11.10
C PRO A 248 -7.81 -13.47 12.46
N GLY A 249 -7.27 -14.16 13.46
CA GLY A 249 -7.19 -13.71 14.86
C GLY A 249 -5.76 -13.56 15.38
N GLU A 250 -5.49 -14.13 16.55
CA GLU A 250 -4.15 -14.20 17.17
C GLU A 250 -3.18 -15.00 16.28
N SER A 251 -1.87 -14.76 16.40
CA SER A 251 -0.87 -15.53 15.66
C SER A 251 -0.87 -16.99 16.12
N GLU A 252 -0.78 -17.92 15.16
CA GLU A 252 -0.56 -19.35 15.43
C GLU A 252 0.94 -19.72 15.44
N THR A 253 1.82 -18.74 15.25
CA THR A 253 3.27 -18.93 15.18
C THR A 253 4.02 -18.01 16.15
N GLU A 254 5.17 -18.46 16.62
CA GLU A 254 6.05 -17.68 17.51
C GLU A 254 6.95 -16.67 16.77
N LEU A 255 6.78 -16.51 15.46
CA LEU A 255 7.52 -15.51 14.69
C LEU A 255 7.31 -14.12 15.33
N PHE A 256 8.42 -13.44 15.63
CA PHE A 256 8.43 -12.14 16.32
C PHE A 256 7.70 -12.13 17.67
N GLY A 257 7.72 -13.26 18.38
CA GLY A 257 7.13 -13.38 19.71
C GLY A 257 5.62 -13.61 19.73
N GLY A 258 4.98 -13.79 18.57
CA GLY A 258 3.59 -14.23 18.44
C GLY A 258 2.51 -13.21 18.85
N ASN A 259 2.88 -11.99 19.24
CA ASN A 259 1.94 -10.99 19.78
C ASN A 259 1.10 -10.27 18.71
N SER A 260 1.64 -10.11 17.51
CA SER A 260 0.98 -9.41 16.40
C SER A 260 0.81 -10.35 15.21
N ASN A 261 -0.30 -10.20 14.49
CA ASN A 261 -0.62 -11.07 13.36
C ASN A 261 -1.06 -10.29 12.11
N TRP A 262 -0.31 -10.46 11.02
CA TRP A 262 -0.58 -9.90 9.70
C TRP A 262 -1.17 -10.93 8.72
N ARG A 263 -1.32 -12.19 9.13
CA ARG A 263 -1.82 -13.30 8.29
C ARG A 263 -3.34 -13.41 8.24
N GLY A 264 -4.06 -12.31 8.45
CA GLY A 264 -5.51 -12.32 8.31
C GLY A 264 -6.25 -11.16 8.98
N PRO A 265 -5.81 -10.65 10.15
CA PRO A 265 -6.49 -9.54 10.79
C PRO A 265 -6.54 -8.28 9.92
N ILE A 266 -7.47 -7.40 10.26
CA ILE A 266 -7.65 -6.07 9.69
C ILE A 266 -6.81 -5.09 10.51
N TRP A 267 -5.94 -4.36 9.82
CA TRP A 267 -5.11 -3.32 10.39
C TRP A 267 -5.56 -1.95 9.89
N MET A 268 -5.91 -1.07 10.82
CA MET A 268 -6.38 0.29 10.53
C MET A 268 -5.42 1.11 9.64
N PRO A 269 -4.09 1.15 9.87
CA PRO A 269 -3.21 2.05 9.10
C PRO A 269 -3.16 1.69 7.62
N ILE A 270 -3.05 0.41 7.26
CA ILE A 270 -3.01 0.00 5.84
C ILE A 270 -4.37 0.21 5.18
N ASN A 271 -5.47 -0.09 5.87
CA ASN A 271 -6.80 0.20 5.37
C ASN A 271 -7.01 1.69 5.09
N PHE A 272 -6.53 2.55 5.98
CA PHE A 272 -6.56 3.99 5.79
C PHE A 272 -5.75 4.43 4.55
N LEU A 273 -4.56 3.86 4.35
CA LEU A 273 -3.74 4.16 3.16
C LEU A 273 -4.41 3.68 1.86
N ILE A 274 -5.08 2.53 1.86
CA ILE A 274 -5.89 2.06 0.71
C ILE A 274 -6.97 3.08 0.38
N ILE A 275 -7.70 3.55 1.39
CA ILE A 275 -8.76 4.56 1.23
C ILE A 275 -8.19 5.86 0.65
N GLU A 276 -7.10 6.40 1.21
CA GLU A 276 -6.44 7.62 0.69
C GLU A 276 -5.96 7.44 -0.76
N SER A 277 -5.38 6.29 -1.10
CA SER A 277 -4.94 6.02 -2.46
C SER A 277 -6.11 5.95 -3.44
N LEU A 278 -7.20 5.26 -3.08
CA LEU A 278 -8.41 5.22 -3.91
C LEU A 278 -8.97 6.61 -4.20
N GLN A 279 -9.00 7.47 -3.18
CA GLN A 279 -9.43 8.86 -3.32
C GLN A 279 -8.49 9.66 -4.23
N ARG A 280 -7.18 9.44 -4.10
CA ARG A 280 -6.20 10.06 -4.99
C ARG A 280 -6.40 9.62 -6.43
N TYR A 281 -6.54 8.32 -6.69
CA TYR A 281 -6.82 7.84 -8.04
C TYR A 281 -8.18 8.34 -8.58
N HIS A 282 -9.21 8.48 -7.73
CA HIS A 282 -10.47 9.13 -8.10
C HIS A 282 -10.25 10.59 -8.53
N PHE A 283 -9.44 11.36 -7.80
CA PHE A 283 -9.15 12.75 -8.14
C PHE A 283 -8.54 12.92 -9.54
N TYR A 284 -7.87 11.89 -10.06
CA TYR A 284 -7.38 11.84 -11.45
C TYR A 284 -8.41 11.26 -12.43
N TYR A 285 -8.94 10.06 -12.17
CA TYR A 285 -9.78 9.32 -13.13
C TYR A 285 -11.26 9.75 -13.15
N GLY A 286 -11.75 10.35 -12.07
CA GLY A 286 -13.13 10.79 -11.88
C GLY A 286 -14.17 9.67 -11.88
N ASP A 287 -15.44 10.06 -11.98
CA ASP A 287 -16.59 9.17 -11.79
C ASP A 287 -16.81 8.13 -12.89
N LYS A 288 -16.17 8.33 -14.05
CA LYS A 288 -16.30 7.44 -15.21
C LYS A 288 -15.51 6.15 -15.03
N PHE A 289 -14.43 6.19 -14.25
CA PHE A 289 -13.65 4.99 -13.97
C PHE A 289 -14.30 4.21 -12.85
N LYS A 290 -14.82 3.02 -13.17
CA LYS A 290 -15.56 2.18 -12.24
C LYS A 290 -14.93 0.80 -12.12
N VAL A 291 -15.02 0.25 -10.92
CA VAL A 291 -14.64 -1.12 -10.59
C VAL A 291 -15.79 -1.82 -9.88
N GLU A 292 -15.81 -3.13 -9.92
CA GLU A 292 -16.83 -3.93 -9.26
C GLU A 292 -16.55 -4.01 -7.75
N CYS A 293 -17.52 -3.68 -6.91
CA CYS A 293 -17.38 -3.68 -5.46
C CYS A 293 -18.71 -4.05 -4.76
N PRO A 294 -18.79 -5.21 -4.07
CA PRO A 294 -17.79 -6.29 -4.03
C PRO A 294 -17.55 -6.93 -5.41
N THR A 295 -16.39 -7.55 -5.61
CA THR A 295 -16.10 -8.31 -6.84
C THR A 295 -17.07 -9.48 -6.99
N GLY A 296 -17.60 -9.68 -8.19
CA GLY A 296 -18.63 -10.68 -8.49
C GLY A 296 -20.08 -10.27 -8.14
N SER A 297 -20.31 -9.07 -7.58
CA SER A 297 -21.65 -8.60 -7.21
C SER A 297 -22.49 -8.00 -8.35
N GLY A 298 -21.85 -7.66 -9.47
CA GLY A 298 -22.43 -6.86 -10.55
C GLY A 298 -22.56 -5.36 -10.23
N ASN A 299 -22.20 -4.91 -9.02
CA ASN A 299 -22.28 -3.52 -8.62
C ASN A 299 -20.99 -2.75 -8.95
N TYR A 300 -21.09 -1.73 -9.79
CA TYR A 300 -19.96 -0.93 -10.24
C TYR A 300 -19.93 0.45 -9.59
N MET A 301 -18.88 0.68 -8.81
CA MET A 301 -18.62 1.88 -8.02
C MET A 301 -17.46 2.67 -8.63
N ASN A 302 -17.49 4.01 -8.55
CA ASN A 302 -16.28 4.78 -8.82
C ASN A 302 -15.30 4.61 -7.64
N LEU A 303 -14.03 5.01 -7.80
CA LEU A 303 -13.01 4.77 -6.76
C LEU A 303 -13.29 5.52 -5.44
N ASN A 304 -13.99 6.66 -5.47
CA ASN A 304 -14.39 7.35 -4.25
C ASN A 304 -15.51 6.61 -3.52
N ASP A 305 -16.50 6.08 -4.24
CA ASP A 305 -17.56 5.25 -3.67
C ASP A 305 -16.98 3.98 -3.03
N VAL A 306 -15.97 3.36 -3.65
CA VAL A 306 -15.24 2.23 -3.05
C VAL A 306 -14.54 2.65 -1.76
N ALA A 307 -13.89 3.82 -1.75
CA ALA A 307 -13.26 4.36 -0.55
C ALA A 307 -14.29 4.61 0.58
N ASP A 308 -15.48 5.09 0.25
CA ASP A 308 -16.58 5.28 1.20
C ASP A 308 -17.15 3.94 1.70
N GLU A 309 -17.26 2.93 0.84
CA GLU A 309 -17.67 1.57 1.23
C GLU A 309 -16.67 0.92 2.20
N LEU A 310 -15.36 1.04 1.94
CA LEU A 310 -14.33 0.56 2.87
C LEU A 310 -14.36 1.33 4.20
N SER A 311 -14.55 2.65 4.14
CA SER A 311 -14.71 3.50 5.33
C SER A 311 -15.93 3.07 6.16
N ARG A 312 -17.06 2.77 5.51
CA ARG A 312 -18.27 2.25 6.15
C ARG A 312 -18.03 0.92 6.84
N ARG A 313 -17.33 -0.02 6.17
CA ARG A 313 -16.95 -1.33 6.73
C ARG A 313 -16.04 -1.19 7.95
N LEU A 314 -15.02 -0.33 7.90
CA LEU A 314 -14.17 -0.06 9.06
C LEU A 314 -14.94 0.60 10.22
N CYS A 315 -15.83 1.53 9.92
CA CYS A 315 -16.69 2.16 10.93
C CYS A 315 -17.66 1.16 11.57
N SER A 316 -18.05 0.10 10.85
CA SER A 316 -18.94 -0.94 11.39
C SER A 316 -18.36 -1.64 12.61
N ILE A 317 -17.02 -1.76 12.70
CA ILE A 317 -16.31 -2.34 13.85
C ILE A 317 -16.75 -1.72 15.17
N PHE A 318 -16.98 -0.41 15.15
CA PHE A 318 -17.30 0.38 16.33
C PHE A 318 -18.79 0.65 16.47
N LYS A 319 -19.63 0.33 15.48
CA LYS A 319 -21.08 0.61 15.51
C LYS A 319 -21.83 -0.52 16.19
N ALA A 320 -22.90 -0.17 16.88
CA ALA A 320 -23.84 -1.15 17.40
C ALA A 320 -24.68 -1.72 16.26
N ASP A 321 -24.86 -3.03 16.24
CA ASP A 321 -25.80 -3.74 15.37
C ASP A 321 -27.26 -3.56 15.87
N GLU A 322 -28.20 -4.19 15.18
CA GLU A 322 -29.63 -4.18 15.53
C GLU A 322 -29.91 -4.76 16.94
N ASN A 323 -29.03 -5.63 17.43
CA ASN A 323 -29.11 -6.22 18.77
C ASN A 323 -28.38 -5.39 19.83
N GLY A 324 -27.81 -4.23 19.46
CA GLY A 324 -27.03 -3.36 20.33
C GLY A 324 -25.60 -3.84 20.61
N ASN A 325 -25.10 -4.87 19.93
CA ASN A 325 -23.73 -5.36 20.09
C ASN A 325 -22.77 -4.65 19.14
N ARG A 326 -21.52 -4.44 19.56
CA ARG A 326 -20.45 -3.88 18.72
C ARG A 326 -19.42 -4.96 18.38
N PRO A 327 -19.00 -5.10 17.11
CA PRO A 327 -17.95 -6.06 16.74
C PRO A 327 -16.69 -5.93 17.59
N VAL A 328 -16.21 -4.70 17.84
CA VAL A 328 -14.98 -4.42 18.60
C VAL A 328 -14.92 -5.11 19.96
N PHE A 329 -16.05 -5.34 20.64
CA PHE A 329 -16.10 -6.00 21.94
C PHE A 329 -16.21 -7.53 21.88
N GLY A 330 -16.47 -8.09 20.70
CA GLY A 330 -16.64 -9.53 20.50
C GLY A 330 -17.62 -10.15 21.50
N ALA A 331 -17.19 -11.25 22.14
CA ALA A 331 -18.01 -11.98 23.10
C ALA A 331 -18.03 -11.37 24.52
N ASN A 332 -17.36 -10.24 24.78
CA ASN A 332 -17.27 -9.67 26.12
C ASN A 332 -18.59 -9.02 26.57
N GLN A 333 -19.40 -9.78 27.31
CA GLN A 333 -20.73 -9.34 27.75
C GLN A 333 -20.73 -8.07 28.60
N LYS A 334 -19.66 -7.83 29.38
CA LYS A 334 -19.54 -6.60 30.17
C LYS A 334 -19.47 -5.38 29.26
N TYR A 335 -18.60 -5.40 28.25
CA TYR A 335 -18.54 -4.29 27.30
C TYR A 335 -19.72 -4.26 26.32
N GLN A 336 -20.40 -5.37 26.06
CA GLN A 336 -21.60 -5.34 25.19
C GLN A 336 -22.84 -4.79 25.90
N ARG A 337 -23.08 -5.17 27.16
CA ARG A 337 -24.40 -5.02 27.80
C ARG A 337 -24.42 -4.10 29.01
N ASP A 338 -23.31 -4.00 29.75
CA ASP A 338 -23.28 -3.23 30.99
C ASP A 338 -23.49 -1.72 30.70
N PRO A 339 -24.53 -1.07 31.27
CA PRO A 339 -24.79 0.35 31.04
C PRO A 339 -23.61 1.27 31.39
N GLN A 340 -22.73 0.85 32.31
CA GLN A 340 -21.55 1.61 32.71
C GLN A 340 -20.38 1.45 31.74
N PHE A 341 -20.28 0.33 31.02
CA PHE A 341 -19.11 0.01 30.18
C PHE A 341 -19.39 0.05 28.68
N LYS A 342 -20.63 -0.14 28.24
CA LYS A 342 -20.98 -0.32 26.82
C LYS A 342 -20.66 0.84 25.88
N ASN A 343 -20.42 2.03 26.44
CA ASN A 343 -20.06 3.23 25.70
C ASN A 343 -18.58 3.62 25.84
N TYR A 344 -17.79 2.86 26.60
CA TYR A 344 -16.34 3.07 26.69
C TYR A 344 -15.64 2.32 25.56
N MET A 345 -15.51 3.02 24.43
CA MET A 345 -14.88 2.45 23.23
C MET A 345 -13.42 2.14 23.48
N GLN A 346 -13.04 0.93 23.07
CA GLN A 346 -11.67 0.44 23.13
C GLN A 346 -11.03 0.53 21.75
N PHE A 347 -9.78 0.98 21.72
CA PHE A 347 -8.96 1.04 20.51
C PHE A 347 -7.95 -0.10 20.60
N TYR A 348 -8.01 -1.01 19.65
CA TYR A 348 -7.17 -2.19 19.63
C TYR A 348 -6.07 -2.07 18.57
N GLU A 349 -5.02 -2.86 18.72
CA GLU A 349 -3.90 -2.92 17.78
C GLU A 349 -4.36 -3.34 16.38
N TYR A 350 -5.17 -4.39 16.31
CA TYR A 350 -5.76 -4.91 15.09
C TYR A 350 -7.12 -5.56 15.39
N PHE A 351 -7.84 -5.96 14.34
CA PHE A 351 -9.20 -6.52 14.44
C PHE A 351 -9.30 -7.86 13.74
N HIS A 352 -10.08 -8.77 14.30
CA HIS A 352 -10.28 -10.09 13.71
C HIS A 352 -10.81 -10.00 12.28
N GLY A 353 -10.15 -10.65 11.34
CA GLY A 353 -10.41 -10.53 9.90
C GLY A 353 -11.83 -10.88 9.48
N ASP A 354 -12.52 -11.76 10.21
CA ASP A 354 -13.91 -12.16 9.90
C ASP A 354 -14.97 -11.60 10.85
N THR A 355 -14.61 -11.09 12.05
CA THR A 355 -15.61 -10.75 13.08
C THR A 355 -15.48 -9.33 13.61
N GLY A 356 -14.41 -8.61 13.24
CA GLY A 356 -14.17 -7.24 13.69
C GLY A 356 -13.85 -7.11 15.18
N ARG A 357 -13.71 -8.23 15.93
CA ARG A 357 -13.34 -8.17 17.36
C ARG A 357 -11.96 -7.57 17.54
N GLY A 358 -11.81 -6.71 18.53
CA GLY A 358 -10.52 -6.12 18.88
C GLY A 358 -9.53 -7.15 19.44
N LEU A 359 -8.27 -7.04 19.01
CA LEU A 359 -7.16 -7.95 19.33
C LEU A 359 -5.87 -7.18 19.63
N GLY A 360 -4.91 -7.86 20.25
CA GLY A 360 -3.64 -7.24 20.67
C GLY A 360 -3.82 -6.18 21.76
N ALA A 361 -2.91 -5.21 21.80
CA ALA A 361 -2.94 -4.16 22.81
C ALA A 361 -4.25 -3.34 22.76
N SER A 362 -4.97 -3.28 23.89
CA SER A 362 -6.06 -2.32 24.09
C SER A 362 -5.51 -0.91 24.41
N HIS A 363 -6.32 0.12 24.17
CA HIS A 363 -5.92 1.54 24.25
C HIS A 363 -4.86 1.97 23.21
N GLN A 364 -4.80 1.29 22.06
CA GLN A 364 -4.00 1.68 20.91
C GLN A 364 -4.64 2.87 20.17
N THR A 365 -4.81 4.02 20.83
CA THR A 365 -5.15 5.30 20.18
C THR A 365 -3.97 5.90 19.39
N GLY A 366 -3.03 5.05 18.96
CA GLY A 366 -2.07 5.32 17.91
C GLY A 366 -2.77 5.24 16.55
N TRP A 367 -2.37 4.29 15.70
CA TRP A 367 -2.94 4.19 14.35
C TRP A 367 -4.45 3.90 14.32
N THR A 368 -5.03 3.26 15.34
CA THR A 368 -6.48 2.99 15.37
C THR A 368 -7.29 4.27 15.56
N GLY A 369 -6.66 5.34 16.07
CA GLY A 369 -7.24 6.68 16.11
C GLY A 369 -7.60 7.26 14.74
N LEU A 370 -7.02 6.74 13.64
CA LEU A 370 -7.36 7.13 12.26
C LEU A 370 -8.84 6.95 11.93
N ILE A 371 -9.57 6.09 12.65
CA ILE A 371 -11.02 5.94 12.50
C ILE A 371 -11.76 7.27 12.67
N ALA A 372 -11.25 8.19 13.48
CA ALA A 372 -11.85 9.51 13.66
C ALA A 372 -11.91 10.31 12.35
N ARG A 373 -10.92 10.14 11.46
CA ARG A 373 -10.92 10.78 10.13
C ARG A 373 -11.92 10.14 9.19
N LEU A 374 -12.09 8.82 9.27
CA LEU A 374 -13.06 8.08 8.45
C LEU A 374 -14.52 8.34 8.87
N LEU A 375 -14.75 8.70 10.14
CA LEU A 375 -16.08 9.05 10.66
C LEU A 375 -16.50 10.49 10.35
N GLN A 376 -15.55 11.37 10.01
CA GLN A 376 -15.87 12.75 9.67
C GLN A 376 -16.36 12.82 8.21
N PRO A 377 -17.49 13.51 7.94
CA PRO A 377 -17.88 13.82 6.57
C PRO A 377 -16.74 14.57 5.89
N ARG A 378 -16.29 14.09 4.73
CA ARG A 378 -15.31 14.82 3.93
C ARG A 378 -15.96 16.13 3.49
N ARG A 379 -15.40 17.26 3.93
CA ARG A 379 -15.70 18.57 3.36
C ARG A 379 -15.05 18.60 1.98
N ASP A 380 -15.84 18.92 0.96
CA ASP A 380 -15.31 19.18 -0.37
C ASP A 380 -14.22 20.27 -0.26
N PRO A 381 -12.97 20.00 -0.68
CA PRO A 381 -11.90 21.00 -0.63
C PRO A 381 -12.23 22.28 -1.41
N LEU A 382 -13.19 22.20 -2.34
CA LEU A 382 -13.68 23.31 -3.16
C LEU A 382 -15.15 23.70 -2.83
N GLY A 383 -15.71 23.17 -1.74
CA GLY A 383 -17.13 23.35 -1.41
C GLY A 383 -17.43 24.63 -0.65
N ASP A 384 -17.86 25.65 -1.40
CA ASP A 384 -18.94 26.52 -0.98
C ASP A 384 -20.05 25.69 -0.31
N ASN A 385 -20.41 26.06 0.92
CA ASN A 385 -21.59 25.53 1.58
C ASN A 385 -22.83 25.86 0.73
N LYS A 386 -23.53 24.82 0.26
CA LYS A 386 -24.97 24.92 0.02
C LYS A 386 -25.70 23.93 0.93
#